data_AF-A0A9W4H5V9-F1
#
_entry.id   AF-A0A9W4H5V9-F1
#
_cell.length_a   1.000
_cell.length_b   1.000
_cell.length_c   1.000
_cell.angle_alpha   90.00
_cell.angle_beta   90.00
_cell.angle_gamma   90.00
#
_symmetry.space_group_name_H-M   'P 1'
#
loop_
_entity.id
_entity.type
_entity.pdbx_description
1 polymer ?
#
loop_
_entity_poly.entity_id
_entity_poly.type
_entity_poly.pdbx_seq_one_letter_code
_entity_poly.pdbx_strand_id
1 'polypeptide(L)'
;MGVRAGAVGGEKAWAGGGAAGILVRVFLTISTTGSAAGPATDLGYLLHKHPDRVQVFATSYGDAHVFYPQADAEHCTAALLLDVDPPALVRRGRGKGRGGAPDAALAQYVNDRPYAASSLLAVALRTVFSSAMRGDCRELPERAAAPLPLRIEVPALPARGGPALVARLFEPLGWQVTAEQVPLDGYFPEWGPSRYVRLVLEGELRLSDALRHLYVLLPVLDDAKHYWVSPDEVDKLLRFGDGWLAGHPEQQLITRRYLARRWSLTREANERLELVRLAAADDVEVEEFDNAVEAEQPEGEQERPTPLAVQRREAILAGLRAAGAARVLDLGCGQGQLVAALLKEPRFTEVVGVDVSVRALEIAARRLHLDRMGERQSARLTLLQGSLAYTDKRLKGYDAAVLSEVVEHLDPPRLPALEHAVFGAARPRTVIVTTPNVEFNVRWETLPAGHRRHADHRFEWTRAEFREWAQAVAGRYGYTVDFRPVGPDDPEVGPPTQLAHFTAGTGSDGQPSDTTTTKEDAA
;
A
#
# COMPACT_ATOMS: atom_id res chain seq x y z
N MET A 1 -36.16 22.79 59.84
CA MET A 1 -36.42 24.22 59.53
C MET A 1 -35.31 24.68 58.61
N GLY A 2 -35.69 25.35 57.52
CA GLY A 2 -34.82 25.61 56.37
C GLY A 2 -33.67 26.55 56.65
N VAL A 3 -32.67 26.47 55.79
CA VAL A 3 -31.65 27.52 55.63
C VAL A 3 -31.67 27.94 54.17
N ARG A 4 -32.03 29.19 53.93
CA ARG A 4 -31.69 29.92 52.72
C ARG A 4 -31.08 31.27 53.12
N ALA A 5 -30.17 31.68 52.25
CA ALA A 5 -29.70 33.03 51.93
C ALA A 5 -28.39 33.49 52.56
N GLY A 6 -27.47 33.92 51.68
CA GLY A 6 -26.28 34.69 52.01
C GLY A 6 -25.16 34.52 50.98
N ALA A 7 -25.33 35.08 49.77
CA ALA A 7 -24.26 35.29 48.81
C ALA A 7 -23.74 36.74 48.93
N VAL A 8 -22.44 36.94 49.13
CA VAL A 8 -21.56 38.05 48.66
C VAL A 8 -20.14 37.52 48.99
N GLY A 9 -19.20 37.28 48.07
CA GLY A 9 -18.59 38.20 47.12
C GLY A 9 -17.10 38.27 47.47
N GLY A 10 -16.24 37.83 46.56
CA GLY A 10 -14.79 37.76 46.77
C GLY A 10 -14.11 37.33 45.49
N GLU A 11 -13.84 38.30 44.62
CA GLU A 11 -12.94 38.18 43.48
C GLU A 11 -11.61 37.55 43.94
N LYS A 12 -11.27 36.41 43.37
CA LYS A 12 -9.89 35.96 43.27
C LYS A 12 -9.55 35.85 41.79
N ALA A 13 -8.84 36.86 41.32
CA ALA A 13 -8.07 36.82 40.09
C ALA A 13 -7.20 35.55 40.08
N TRP A 14 -7.41 34.69 39.08
CA TRP A 14 -6.53 33.57 38.79
C TRP A 14 -5.32 34.10 38.01
N ALA A 15 -4.33 34.59 38.73
CA ALA A 15 -2.96 34.62 38.24
C ALA A 15 -2.39 33.20 38.43
N GLY A 16 -2.53 32.38 37.40
CA GLY A 16 -2.06 31.00 37.37
C GLY A 16 -1.25 30.74 36.11
N GLY A 17 0.00 31.22 36.09
CA GLY A 17 1.02 30.72 35.17
C GLY A 17 1.32 29.26 35.51
N GLY A 18 0.57 28.36 34.91
CA GLY A 18 0.79 26.91 34.94
C GLY A 18 0.75 26.43 33.50
N ALA A 19 1.86 25.86 33.04
CA ALA A 19 2.00 25.30 31.70
C ALA A 19 0.81 24.41 31.38
N ALA A 20 -0.04 24.87 30.48
CA ALA A 20 -1.08 24.05 29.89
C ALA A 20 -0.36 22.92 29.14
N GLY A 21 -0.34 21.73 29.73
CA GLY A 21 -0.07 20.51 28.96
C GLY A 21 -1.19 20.39 27.94
N ILE A 22 -0.97 20.94 26.75
CA ILE A 22 -1.92 20.86 25.64
C ILE A 22 -1.96 19.39 25.24
N LEU A 23 -2.99 18.67 25.69
CA LEU A 23 -3.45 17.46 25.02
C LEU A 23 -3.89 17.89 23.61
N VAL A 24 -2.95 17.90 22.67
CA VAL A 24 -3.23 18.15 21.25
C VAL A 24 -4.03 16.94 20.77
N ARG A 25 -5.35 17.04 20.81
CA ARG A 25 -6.22 16.08 20.13
C ARG A 25 -6.13 16.32 18.63
N VAL A 26 -6.27 15.28 17.80
CA VAL A 26 -6.23 15.45 16.33
C VAL A 26 -7.47 16.20 15.88
N PHE A 27 -7.32 17.48 15.55
CA PHE A 27 -8.40 18.25 14.95
C PHE A 27 -7.92 19.03 13.74
N LEU A 28 -8.85 19.28 12.81
CA LEU A 28 -8.70 20.20 11.71
C LEU A 28 -9.86 21.19 11.79
N THR A 29 -9.56 22.47 11.59
CA THR A 29 -10.60 23.50 11.48
C THR A 29 -10.72 23.98 10.04
N ILE A 30 -11.95 24.33 9.65
CA ILE A 30 -12.27 24.99 8.39
C ILE A 30 -13.04 26.25 8.77
N SER A 31 -12.45 27.41 8.49
CA SER A 31 -13.02 28.71 8.79
C SER A 31 -13.31 29.47 7.50
N THR A 32 -14.35 30.29 7.53
CA THR A 32 -14.67 31.25 6.47
C THR A 32 -15.25 32.52 7.06
N THR A 33 -15.23 33.59 6.29
CA THR A 33 -15.83 34.87 6.63
C THR A 33 -17.05 35.16 5.77
N GLY A 34 -18.02 35.85 6.37
CA GLY A 34 -19.25 36.23 5.72
C GLY A 34 -19.09 37.49 4.89
N SER A 35 -19.99 37.68 3.93
CA SER A 35 -20.15 38.92 3.19
C SER A 35 -21.60 39.36 3.21
N ALA A 36 -21.89 40.56 2.70
CA ALA A 36 -23.26 41.05 2.56
C ALA A 36 -24.15 40.14 1.68
N ALA A 37 -23.54 39.33 0.80
CA ALA A 37 -24.24 38.42 -0.11
C ALA A 37 -24.38 36.98 0.42
N GLY A 38 -23.69 36.62 1.51
CA GLY A 38 -23.74 35.27 2.07
C GLY A 38 -23.08 35.24 3.46
N PRO A 39 -23.84 34.93 4.54
CA PRO A 39 -23.29 34.88 5.89
C PRO A 39 -22.30 33.72 6.03
N ALA A 40 -21.34 33.84 6.96
CA ALA A 40 -20.34 32.79 7.18
C ALA A 40 -20.98 31.45 7.58
N THR A 41 -22.16 31.49 8.23
CA THR A 41 -22.95 30.31 8.61
C THR A 41 -23.38 29.44 7.43
N ASP A 42 -23.32 29.94 6.19
CA ASP A 42 -23.53 29.13 4.98
C ASP A 42 -22.61 27.91 4.94
N LEU A 43 -21.41 28.00 5.58
CA LEU A 43 -20.49 26.87 5.76
C LEU A 43 -21.19 25.63 6.34
N GLY A 44 -22.20 25.81 7.20
CA GLY A 44 -23.01 24.73 7.75
C GLY A 44 -23.78 23.93 6.70
N TYR A 45 -24.39 24.63 5.75
CA TYR A 45 -25.09 24.02 4.61
C TYR A 45 -24.11 23.36 3.66
N LEU A 46 -22.99 24.02 3.36
CA LEU A 46 -21.97 23.51 2.45
C LEU A 46 -21.30 22.23 2.97
N LEU A 47 -21.05 22.14 4.29
CA LEU A 47 -20.51 20.94 4.94
C LEU A 47 -21.57 19.88 5.25
N HIS A 48 -22.85 20.21 5.06
CA HIS A 48 -23.99 19.37 5.47
C HIS A 48 -23.94 19.04 6.96
N LYS A 49 -23.58 20.02 7.80
CA LYS A 49 -23.49 19.91 9.25
C LYS A 49 -24.05 21.16 9.91
N HIS A 50 -25.15 20.99 10.62
CA HIS A 50 -25.82 22.08 11.32
C HIS A 50 -24.93 22.64 12.46
N PRO A 51 -24.69 23.97 12.53
CA PRO A 51 -23.82 24.58 13.55
C PRO A 51 -24.21 24.25 15.00
N ASP A 52 -25.51 24.28 15.31
CA ASP A 52 -26.03 23.99 16.66
C ASP A 52 -25.99 22.50 17.07
N ARG A 53 -25.46 21.61 16.23
CA ARG A 53 -25.45 20.16 16.51
C ARG A 53 -24.04 19.61 16.48
N VAL A 54 -23.60 19.11 17.63
CA VAL A 54 -22.45 18.21 17.70
C VAL A 54 -22.86 16.87 17.12
N GLN A 55 -22.12 16.39 16.12
CA GLN A 55 -22.38 15.13 15.44
C GLN A 55 -21.19 14.19 15.60
N VAL A 56 -21.46 12.90 15.73
CA VAL A 56 -20.44 11.86 15.92
C VAL A 56 -20.61 10.79 14.84
N PHE A 57 -19.52 10.41 14.21
CA PHE A 57 -19.48 9.44 13.12
C PHE A 57 -18.48 8.33 13.46
N ALA A 58 -18.94 7.09 13.45
CA ALA A 58 -18.06 5.94 13.64
C ALA A 58 -17.12 5.80 12.42
N THR A 59 -15.82 5.67 12.68
CA THR A 59 -14.79 5.38 11.67
C THR A 59 -14.13 4.04 11.96
N SER A 60 -13.26 3.59 11.05
CA SER A 60 -12.54 2.32 11.21
C SER A 60 -11.50 2.33 12.34
N TYR A 61 -11.21 3.48 12.96
CA TYR A 61 -10.15 3.62 13.96
C TYR A 61 -10.57 4.44 15.20
N GLY A 62 -11.86 4.73 15.35
CA GLY A 62 -12.41 5.55 16.43
C GLY A 62 -13.56 6.42 15.95
N ASP A 63 -13.89 7.46 16.69
CA ASP A 63 -15.01 8.35 16.40
C ASP A 63 -14.55 9.70 15.84
N ALA A 64 -15.26 10.20 14.83
CA ALA A 64 -15.05 11.52 14.28
C ALA A 64 -16.17 12.45 14.75
N HIS A 65 -15.80 13.51 15.45
CA HIS A 65 -16.71 14.52 15.97
C HIS A 65 -16.68 15.75 15.06
N VAL A 66 -17.86 16.27 14.74
CA VAL A 66 -18.02 17.59 14.10
C VAL A 66 -18.78 18.52 15.01
N PHE A 67 -18.25 19.71 15.19
CA PHE A 67 -18.88 20.79 15.93
C PHE A 67 -18.37 22.14 15.41
N TYR A 68 -19.04 23.22 15.82
CA TYR A 68 -18.70 24.58 15.39
C TYR A 68 -18.30 25.40 16.61
N PRO A 69 -16.98 25.61 16.85
CA PRO A 69 -16.51 26.50 17.91
C PRO A 69 -17.03 27.94 17.77
N GLN A 70 -17.28 28.38 16.54
CA GLN A 70 -17.81 29.70 16.22
C GLN A 70 -18.73 29.59 15.00
N ALA A 71 -19.91 30.20 15.09
CA ALA A 71 -20.89 30.26 14.00
C ALA A 71 -21.73 31.52 14.15
N ASP A 72 -21.27 32.59 13.53
CA ASP A 72 -21.98 33.86 13.43
C ASP A 72 -21.96 34.34 11.96
N ALA A 73 -22.66 35.45 11.68
CA ALA A 73 -22.80 35.93 10.30
C ALA A 73 -21.47 36.38 9.69
N GLU A 74 -20.51 36.82 10.51
CA GLU A 74 -19.22 37.34 10.07
C GLU A 74 -18.16 36.25 9.99
N HIS A 75 -18.19 35.28 10.91
CA HIS A 75 -17.19 34.23 11.04
C HIS A 75 -17.85 32.89 11.38
N CYS A 76 -17.46 31.85 10.66
CA CYS A 76 -17.90 30.49 10.93
C CYS A 76 -16.73 29.54 10.85
N THR A 77 -16.56 28.72 11.88
CA THR A 77 -15.49 27.73 12.00
C THR A 77 -16.11 26.38 12.31
N ALA A 78 -15.91 25.41 11.42
CA ALA A 78 -16.18 24.01 11.66
C ALA A 78 -14.91 23.32 12.17
N ALA A 79 -15.03 22.43 13.15
CA ALA A 79 -13.96 21.58 13.64
C ALA A 79 -14.29 20.11 13.38
N LEU A 80 -13.35 19.38 12.77
CA LEU A 80 -13.35 17.93 12.68
C LEU A 80 -12.31 17.38 13.65
N LEU A 81 -12.78 16.72 14.71
CA LEU A 81 -11.95 16.11 15.74
C LEU A 81 -12.00 14.58 15.58
N LEU A 82 -10.84 13.94 15.42
CA LEU A 82 -10.74 12.49 15.38
C LEU A 82 -10.30 11.95 16.73
N ASP A 83 -11.19 11.22 17.41
CA ASP A 83 -10.91 10.50 18.64
C ASP A 83 -10.53 9.05 18.29
N VAL A 84 -9.22 8.78 18.22
CA VAL A 84 -8.68 7.46 17.86
C VAL A 84 -8.63 6.57 19.09
N ASP A 85 -9.20 5.36 19.00
CA ASP A 85 -9.11 4.32 20.04
C ASP A 85 -7.77 3.54 19.89
N PRO A 86 -6.76 3.78 20.75
CA PRO A 86 -5.44 3.15 20.58
C PRO A 86 -5.49 1.62 20.77
N PRO A 87 -6.20 1.05 21.78
CA PRO A 87 -6.44 -0.39 21.87
C PRO A 87 -7.09 -1.01 20.63
N ALA A 88 -8.08 -0.37 20.00
CA ALA A 88 -8.68 -0.86 18.76
C ALA A 88 -7.67 -0.89 17.60
N LEU A 89 -6.79 0.13 17.52
CA LEU A 89 -5.70 0.22 16.55
C LEU A 89 -4.69 -0.94 16.71
N VAL A 90 -4.37 -1.32 17.95
CA VAL A 90 -3.45 -2.44 18.27
C VAL A 90 -4.11 -3.80 18.06
N ARG A 91 -5.37 -4.00 18.47
CA ARG A 91 -6.10 -5.27 18.29
C ARG A 91 -6.25 -5.65 16.83
N ARG A 92 -6.49 -4.67 15.94
CA ARG A 92 -6.48 -4.87 14.47
C ARG A 92 -5.07 -4.97 13.88
N GLY A 93 -4.05 -4.53 14.62
CA GLY A 93 -2.62 -4.64 14.30
C GLY A 93 -1.97 -5.99 14.64
N ARG A 94 -2.60 -6.85 15.46
CA ARG A 94 -2.07 -8.17 15.87
C ARG A 94 -1.88 -9.21 14.75
N GLY A 95 -2.15 -8.84 13.49
CA GLY A 95 -1.78 -9.61 12.30
C GLY A 95 -0.54 -9.08 11.56
N LYS A 96 0.17 -8.07 12.08
CA LYS A 96 1.25 -7.36 11.36
C LYS A 96 2.58 -7.43 12.12
N GLY A 97 3.52 -8.23 11.62
CA GLY A 97 4.96 -8.16 11.93
C GLY A 97 5.42 -9.06 13.08
N ARG A 98 5.93 -10.25 12.75
CA ARG A 98 6.79 -11.03 13.63
C ARG A 98 8.23 -10.62 13.31
N GLY A 99 8.91 -9.94 14.23
CA GLY A 99 10.33 -9.59 14.13
C GLY A 99 10.64 -8.11 14.37
N GLY A 100 10.73 -7.71 15.63
CA GLY A 100 11.26 -6.41 16.06
C GLY A 100 11.60 -6.49 17.54
N ALA A 101 12.74 -5.92 17.94
CA ALA A 101 13.24 -5.85 19.30
C ALA A 101 12.15 -5.37 20.31
N PRO A 102 12.28 -5.66 21.62
CA PRO A 102 11.30 -5.30 22.65
C PRO A 102 10.76 -3.85 22.60
N ASP A 103 11.55 -2.88 22.13
CA ASP A 103 11.12 -1.48 21.93
C ASP A 103 10.04 -1.29 20.85
N ALA A 104 9.98 -2.18 19.84
CA ALA A 104 8.96 -2.14 18.79
C ALA A 104 7.57 -2.59 19.27
N ALA A 105 7.49 -3.33 20.39
CA ALA A 105 6.23 -3.72 21.00
C ALA A 105 5.60 -2.55 21.78
N LEU A 106 6.42 -1.68 22.40
CA LEU A 106 5.98 -0.47 23.09
C LEU A 106 5.46 0.60 22.13
N ALA A 107 6.11 0.77 20.97
CA ALA A 107 5.67 1.68 19.90
C ALA A 107 4.26 1.37 19.34
N GLN A 108 3.73 0.17 19.56
CA GLN A 108 2.36 -0.16 19.17
C GLN A 108 1.33 0.43 20.15
N TYR A 109 1.66 0.53 21.45
CA TYR A 109 0.77 1.07 22.48
C TYR A 109 0.99 2.56 22.73
N VAL A 110 2.22 3.05 22.58
CA VAL A 110 2.58 4.47 22.69
C VAL A 110 3.07 4.94 21.32
N ASN A 111 2.19 5.60 20.59
CA ASN A 111 2.53 6.27 19.33
C ASN A 111 1.76 7.57 19.19
N ASP A 112 2.19 8.35 18.22
CA ASP A 112 1.67 9.67 17.86
C ASP A 112 0.36 9.63 17.08
N ARG A 113 -0.09 8.46 16.60
CA ARG A 113 -1.24 8.35 15.68
C ARG A 113 -2.54 8.93 16.23
N PRO A 114 -2.86 8.81 17.53
CA PRO A 114 -4.04 9.46 18.11
C PRO A 114 -3.94 10.98 18.20
N TYR A 115 -2.76 11.55 17.96
CA TYR A 115 -2.41 12.95 18.22
C TYR A 115 -1.89 13.70 16.99
N ALA A 116 -1.69 12.99 15.87
CA ALA A 116 -1.22 13.55 14.60
C ALA A 116 -2.29 13.49 13.49
N ALA A 117 -2.41 14.57 12.72
CA ALA A 117 -3.27 14.69 11.53
C ALA A 117 -2.74 13.86 10.35
N SER A 118 -2.74 12.54 10.54
CA SER A 118 -2.22 11.53 9.63
C SER A 118 -3.24 11.14 8.54
N SER A 119 -2.92 10.12 7.75
CA SER A 119 -3.85 9.47 6.82
C SER A 119 -5.21 9.06 7.43
N LEU A 120 -5.30 8.91 8.76
CA LEU A 120 -6.57 8.68 9.47
C LEU A 120 -7.55 9.85 9.36
N LEU A 121 -7.03 11.09 9.43
CA LEU A 121 -7.85 12.29 9.31
C LEU A 121 -8.41 12.46 7.88
N ALA A 122 -7.65 12.07 6.85
CA ALA A 122 -8.15 12.04 5.48
C ALA A 122 -9.34 11.08 5.31
N VAL A 123 -9.31 9.91 5.96
CA VAL A 123 -10.43 8.97 5.98
C VAL A 123 -11.65 9.56 6.70
N ALA A 124 -11.43 10.26 7.81
CA ALA A 124 -12.49 10.96 8.54
C ALA A 124 -13.12 12.07 7.69
N LEU A 125 -12.32 12.89 7.00
CA LEU A 125 -12.79 13.92 6.06
C LEU A 125 -13.74 13.33 5.02
N ARG A 126 -13.35 12.22 4.36
CA ARG A 126 -14.20 11.54 3.37
C ARG A 126 -15.48 10.98 3.98
N THR A 127 -15.41 10.43 5.19
CA THR A 127 -16.57 9.83 5.86
C THR A 127 -17.60 10.91 6.23
N VAL A 128 -17.13 12.03 6.77
CA VAL A 128 -17.96 13.08 7.35
C VAL A 128 -18.45 14.08 6.31
N PHE A 129 -17.59 14.46 5.36
CA PHE A 129 -17.82 15.54 4.39
C PHE A 129 -17.96 15.04 2.94
N SER A 130 -18.40 13.79 2.74
CA SER A 130 -18.49 13.18 1.40
C SER A 130 -19.32 13.99 0.40
N SER A 131 -20.43 14.61 0.82
CA SER A 131 -21.28 15.45 -0.05
C SER A 131 -20.62 16.77 -0.41
N ALA A 132 -20.01 17.44 0.57
CA ALA A 132 -19.27 18.67 0.35
C ALA A 132 -18.08 18.46 -0.61
N MET A 133 -17.38 17.32 -0.50
CA MET A 133 -16.30 16.94 -1.42
C MET A 133 -16.75 16.75 -2.87
N ARG A 134 -18.02 16.42 -3.12
CA ARG A 134 -18.59 16.33 -4.48
C ARG A 134 -19.01 17.70 -5.03
N GLY A 135 -19.02 18.74 -4.18
CA GLY A 135 -19.59 20.05 -4.53
C GLY A 135 -21.12 20.06 -4.51
N ASP A 136 -21.76 19.03 -3.96
CA ASP A 136 -23.22 18.95 -3.88
C ASP A 136 -23.74 19.81 -2.72
N CYS A 137 -24.55 20.84 -2.98
CA CYS A 137 -25.37 21.53 -1.97
C CYS A 137 -26.70 21.91 -2.62
N ARG A 138 -27.81 21.31 -2.16
CA ARG A 138 -29.14 21.55 -2.76
C ARG A 138 -29.74 22.86 -2.30
N GLU A 139 -29.42 23.23 -1.07
CA GLU A 139 -29.92 24.41 -0.38
C GLU A 139 -29.25 25.69 -0.89
N LEU A 140 -27.93 25.62 -1.17
CA LEU A 140 -27.12 26.75 -1.63
C LEU A 140 -26.19 26.34 -2.81
N PRO A 141 -26.74 25.99 -3.97
CA PRO A 141 -25.96 25.47 -5.11
C PRO A 141 -24.96 26.50 -5.66
N GLU A 142 -25.39 27.75 -5.83
CA GLU A 142 -24.51 28.83 -6.31
C GLU A 142 -23.35 29.08 -5.34
N ARG A 143 -23.62 28.99 -4.03
CA ARG A 143 -22.59 29.16 -2.99
C ARG A 143 -21.58 28.01 -2.98
N ALA A 144 -22.00 26.79 -3.28
CA ALA A 144 -21.11 25.63 -3.41
C ALA A 144 -20.25 25.67 -4.69
N ALA A 145 -20.74 26.34 -5.73
CA ALA A 145 -19.99 26.55 -6.97
C ALA A 145 -18.98 27.71 -6.88
N ALA A 146 -19.24 28.70 -6.02
CA ALA A 146 -18.40 29.87 -5.87
C ALA A 146 -17.17 29.64 -4.96
N PRO A 147 -16.03 30.33 -5.21
CA PRO A 147 -14.92 30.40 -4.27
C PRO A 147 -15.31 31.09 -2.95
N LEU A 148 -14.67 30.67 -1.87
CA LEU A 148 -14.85 31.19 -0.52
C LEU A 148 -13.48 31.59 0.05
N PRO A 149 -13.39 32.67 0.84
CA PRO A 149 -12.23 32.89 1.68
C PRO A 149 -12.18 31.77 2.72
N LEU A 150 -11.25 30.84 2.55
CA LEU A 150 -11.09 29.68 3.39
C LEU A 150 -9.80 29.79 4.18
N ARG A 151 -9.90 29.41 5.45
CA ARG A 151 -8.77 29.28 6.35
C ARG A 151 -8.81 27.91 7.03
N ILE A 152 -7.78 27.10 6.82
CA ILE A 152 -7.68 25.74 7.37
C ILE A 152 -6.52 25.66 8.34
N GLU A 153 -6.76 25.10 9.53
CA GLU A 153 -5.69 24.82 10.50
C GLU A 153 -5.52 23.33 10.75
N VAL A 154 -4.27 22.89 10.77
CA VAL A 154 -3.87 21.56 11.20
C VAL A 154 -2.73 21.71 12.21
N PRO A 155 -3.01 21.64 13.53
CA PRO A 155 -2.03 21.96 14.57
C PRO A 155 -0.82 21.02 14.64
N ALA A 156 -1.00 19.75 14.24
CA ALA A 156 0.02 18.71 14.30
C ALA A 156 -0.05 17.81 13.06
N LEU A 157 0.53 18.28 11.96
CA LEU A 157 0.61 17.54 10.69
C LEU A 157 1.98 16.86 10.54
N PRO A 158 2.07 15.53 10.48
CA PRO A 158 3.32 14.87 10.11
C PRO A 158 3.69 15.26 8.67
N ALA A 159 4.87 15.85 8.50
CA ALA A 159 5.36 16.34 7.21
C ALA A 159 6.75 15.77 6.92
N ARG A 160 6.82 14.56 6.35
CA ARG A 160 8.07 13.94 5.94
C ARG A 160 8.64 14.64 4.70
N GLY A 161 9.44 15.66 4.93
CA GLY A 161 9.90 16.62 3.93
C GLY A 161 9.89 18.07 4.45
N GLY A 162 9.37 18.28 5.67
CA GLY A 162 9.38 19.56 6.35
C GLY A 162 8.46 20.61 5.72
N PRO A 163 8.49 21.86 6.23
CA PRO A 163 7.70 22.98 5.75
C PRO A 163 7.83 23.23 4.24
N ALA A 164 9.04 23.08 3.69
CA ALA A 164 9.31 23.31 2.27
C ALA A 164 8.50 22.37 1.36
N LEU A 165 8.29 21.12 1.78
CA LEU A 165 7.42 20.21 1.03
C LEU A 165 5.95 20.62 1.13
N VAL A 166 5.50 21.13 2.29
CA VAL A 166 4.12 21.59 2.46
C VAL A 166 3.82 22.76 1.51
N ALA A 167 4.72 23.74 1.45
CA ALA A 167 4.63 24.86 0.50
C ALA A 167 4.52 24.37 -0.95
N ARG A 168 5.46 23.52 -1.39
CA ARG A 168 5.46 22.93 -2.75
C ARG A 168 4.19 22.15 -3.12
N LEU A 169 3.46 21.61 -2.15
CA LEU A 169 2.24 20.83 -2.39
C LEU A 169 0.97 21.69 -2.39
N PHE A 170 0.94 22.80 -1.65
CA PHE A 170 -0.28 23.60 -1.49
C PHE A 170 -0.22 24.95 -2.22
N GLU A 171 0.94 25.60 -2.33
CA GLU A 171 1.05 26.90 -3.03
C GLU A 171 0.62 26.84 -4.51
N PRO A 172 0.99 25.80 -5.31
CA PRO A 172 0.54 25.70 -6.70
C PRO A 172 -0.99 25.56 -6.86
N LEU A 173 -1.70 25.25 -5.78
CA LEU A 173 -3.15 25.10 -5.75
C LEU A 173 -3.88 26.39 -5.36
N GLY A 174 -3.15 27.51 -5.19
CA GLY A 174 -3.72 28.80 -4.81
C GLY A 174 -3.80 29.05 -3.30
N TRP A 175 -3.10 28.26 -2.49
CA TRP A 175 -3.01 28.50 -1.05
C TRP A 175 -1.83 29.41 -0.70
N GLN A 176 -2.07 30.34 0.20
CA GLN A 176 -1.03 30.91 1.04
C GLN A 176 -0.73 29.93 2.19
N VAL A 177 0.52 29.51 2.30
CA VAL A 177 0.93 28.45 3.23
C VAL A 177 1.78 29.04 4.36
N THR A 178 1.35 28.80 5.60
CA THR A 178 2.21 28.97 6.79
C THR A 178 2.43 27.60 7.42
N ALA A 179 3.67 27.12 7.40
CA ALA A 179 4.06 25.83 7.96
C ALA A 179 5.24 25.99 8.92
N GLU A 180 4.98 25.88 10.22
CA GLU A 180 6.00 26.04 11.25
C GLU A 180 6.36 24.68 11.85
N GLN A 181 7.64 24.32 11.89
CA GLN A 181 8.08 23.10 12.58
C GLN A 181 7.84 23.22 14.08
N VAL A 182 7.19 22.20 14.64
CA VAL A 182 6.95 22.13 16.09
C VAL A 182 8.22 21.57 16.75
N PRO A 183 8.75 22.17 17.84
CA PRO A 183 9.88 21.60 18.59
C PRO A 183 9.52 20.21 19.13
N LEU A 184 10.50 19.32 19.24
CA LEU A 184 10.26 17.98 19.80
C LEU A 184 9.84 18.06 21.27
N ASP A 185 10.47 18.96 22.02
CA ASP A 185 10.10 19.32 23.38
C ASP A 185 10.41 20.81 23.62
N GLY A 186 9.47 21.54 24.22
CA GLY A 186 9.65 22.96 24.54
C GLY A 186 10.60 23.23 25.72
N TYR A 187 10.80 22.24 26.58
CA TYR A 187 11.71 22.30 27.73
C TYR A 187 13.13 21.83 27.40
N PHE A 188 13.30 21.04 26.33
CA PHE A 188 14.59 20.52 25.86
C PHE A 188 14.86 20.91 24.39
N PRO A 189 15.15 22.19 24.10
CA PRO A 189 15.37 22.67 22.73
C PRO A 189 16.52 21.96 22.00
N GLU A 190 17.49 21.42 22.74
CA GLU A 190 18.63 20.67 22.20
C GLU A 190 18.24 19.37 21.49
N TRP A 191 17.03 18.85 21.73
CA TRP A 191 16.51 17.68 21.01
C TRP A 191 16.07 18.02 19.58
N GLY A 192 16.01 19.31 19.23
CA GLY A 192 15.74 19.78 17.89
C GLY A 192 14.26 19.74 17.49
N PRO A 193 13.97 19.99 16.20
CA PRO A 193 12.60 20.03 15.69
C PRO A 193 11.98 18.63 15.61
N SER A 194 10.67 18.55 15.83
CA SER A 194 9.89 17.35 15.56
C SER A 194 9.64 17.17 14.05
N ARG A 195 9.07 16.03 13.67
CA ARG A 195 8.60 15.78 12.30
C ARG A 195 7.24 16.43 11.97
N TYR A 196 6.63 17.13 12.93
CA TYR A 196 5.32 17.75 12.75
C TYR A 196 5.47 19.22 12.41
N VAL A 197 4.52 19.70 11.64
CA VAL A 197 4.33 21.12 11.40
C VAL A 197 2.97 21.55 11.91
N ARG A 198 2.90 22.79 12.40
CA ARG A 198 1.66 23.53 12.52
C ARG A 198 1.37 24.14 11.15
N LEU A 199 0.28 23.72 10.53
CA LEU A 199 -0.12 24.18 9.20
C LEU A 199 -1.30 25.14 9.29
N VAL A 200 -1.17 26.26 8.61
CA VAL A 200 -2.26 27.19 8.27
C VAL A 200 -2.28 27.35 6.75
N LEU A 201 -3.44 27.14 6.14
CA LEU A 201 -3.69 27.39 4.73
C LEU A 201 -4.76 28.48 4.60
N GLU A 202 -4.49 29.51 3.82
CA GLU A 202 -5.43 30.60 3.54
C GLU A 202 -5.56 30.80 2.03
N GLY A 203 -6.78 30.99 1.52
CA GLY A 203 -6.99 31.21 0.09
C GLY A 203 -8.46 31.35 -0.30
N GLU A 204 -8.71 31.80 -1.53
CA GLU A 204 -10.05 31.86 -2.11
C GLU A 204 -10.30 30.65 -3.02
N LEU A 205 -10.96 29.63 -2.49
CA LEU A 205 -11.21 28.37 -3.21
C LEU A 205 -12.65 27.88 -3.00
N ARG A 206 -13.14 27.04 -3.92
CA ARG A 206 -14.36 26.28 -3.66
C ARG A 206 -14.12 25.31 -2.51
N LEU A 207 -15.11 25.16 -1.61
CA LEU A 207 -15.00 24.24 -0.47
C LEU A 207 -14.72 22.80 -0.91
N SER A 208 -15.34 22.36 -2.02
CA SER A 208 -15.09 21.04 -2.60
C SER A 208 -13.62 20.82 -2.90
N ASP A 209 -12.97 21.82 -3.51
CA ASP A 209 -11.58 21.73 -3.97
C ASP A 209 -10.64 21.69 -2.78
N ALA A 210 -10.88 22.55 -1.79
CA ALA A 210 -10.14 22.55 -0.54
C ALA A 210 -10.20 21.20 0.19
N LEU A 211 -11.38 20.59 0.29
CA LEU A 211 -11.53 19.27 0.91
C LEU A 211 -10.84 18.16 0.09
N ARG A 212 -10.89 18.23 -1.24
CA ARG A 212 -10.20 17.28 -2.14
C ARG A 212 -8.69 17.40 -2.03
N HIS A 213 -8.14 18.62 -1.98
CA HIS A 213 -6.72 18.89 -1.75
C HIS A 213 -6.26 18.25 -0.43
N LEU A 214 -6.95 18.53 0.68
CA LEU A 214 -6.63 17.93 1.98
C LEU A 214 -6.70 16.39 1.95
N TYR A 215 -7.74 15.83 1.34
CA TYR A 215 -7.93 14.38 1.26
C TYR A 215 -6.75 13.68 0.56
N VAL A 216 -6.23 14.26 -0.52
CA VAL A 216 -5.09 13.70 -1.26
C VAL A 216 -3.75 14.00 -0.60
N LEU A 217 -3.54 15.23 -0.12
CA LEU A 217 -2.22 15.71 0.30
C LEU A 217 -1.84 15.35 1.75
N LEU A 218 -2.80 15.20 2.66
CA LEU A 218 -2.49 14.78 4.03
C LEU A 218 -1.79 13.40 4.08
N PRO A 219 -2.26 12.35 3.35
CA PRO A 219 -1.52 11.09 3.26
C PRO A 219 -0.14 11.20 2.58
N VAL A 220 0.04 12.15 1.65
CA VAL A 220 1.31 12.38 0.94
C VAL A 220 2.37 12.97 1.88
N LEU A 221 1.95 13.86 2.78
CA LEU A 221 2.82 14.47 3.79
C LEU A 221 3.18 13.49 4.92
N ASP A 222 2.21 12.68 5.36
CA ASP A 222 2.40 11.63 6.36
C ASP A 222 3.39 10.56 5.86
N ASP A 223 3.31 10.20 4.57
CA ASP A 223 4.18 9.23 3.90
C ASP A 223 4.25 7.87 4.64
N ALA A 224 3.15 7.55 5.34
CA ALA A 224 2.98 6.38 6.18
C ALA A 224 1.52 5.88 6.16
N LYS A 225 1.02 5.41 5.00
CA LYS A 225 -0.33 4.83 4.94
C LYS A 225 -0.43 3.56 5.83
N HIS A 226 -1.37 3.56 6.77
CA HIS A 226 -1.56 2.47 7.74
C HIS A 226 -2.50 1.35 7.26
N TYR A 227 -3.12 1.52 6.09
CA TYR A 227 -3.99 0.54 5.42
C TYR A 227 -3.39 0.07 4.09
N TRP A 228 -3.89 -1.06 3.58
CA TRP A 228 -3.40 -1.63 2.32
C TRP A 228 -3.90 -0.80 1.13
N VAL A 229 -2.99 -0.34 0.27
CA VAL A 229 -3.32 0.34 -0.97
C VAL A 229 -3.69 -0.71 -2.02
N SER A 230 -4.96 -0.75 -2.43
CA SER A 230 -5.49 -1.61 -3.51
C SER A 230 -5.65 -0.82 -4.81
N PRO A 231 -5.90 -1.50 -5.96
CA PRO A 231 -6.04 -0.83 -7.26
C PRO A 231 -7.09 0.28 -7.32
N ASP A 232 -8.16 0.16 -6.52
CA ASP A 232 -9.21 1.18 -6.37
C ASP A 232 -8.71 2.51 -5.77
N GLU A 233 -7.53 2.52 -5.13
CA GLU A 233 -6.89 3.75 -4.69
C GLU A 233 -6.40 4.61 -5.87
N VAL A 234 -6.15 4.01 -7.04
CA VAL A 234 -5.85 4.75 -8.28
C VAL A 234 -7.08 5.53 -8.71
N ASP A 235 -8.23 4.86 -8.82
CA ASP A 235 -9.48 5.52 -9.22
C ASP A 235 -9.90 6.61 -8.24
N LYS A 236 -9.68 6.39 -6.93
CA LYS A 236 -9.88 7.43 -5.91
C LYS A 236 -8.92 8.61 -6.12
N LEU A 237 -7.63 8.35 -6.34
CA LEU A 237 -6.66 9.42 -6.57
C LEU A 237 -7.06 10.26 -7.77
N LEU A 238 -7.45 9.62 -8.88
CA LEU A 238 -7.88 10.32 -10.09
C LEU A 238 -9.15 11.12 -9.85
N ARG A 239 -10.17 10.53 -9.22
CA ARG A 239 -11.42 11.23 -8.91
C ARG A 239 -11.23 12.45 -8.01
N PHE A 240 -10.40 12.35 -6.98
CA PHE A 240 -10.16 13.47 -6.05
C PHE A 240 -9.05 14.41 -6.53
N GLY A 241 -8.21 13.96 -7.46
CA GLY A 241 -7.22 14.74 -8.18
C GLY A 241 -7.77 15.46 -9.41
N ASP A 242 -8.99 15.15 -9.82
CA ASP A 242 -9.61 15.70 -11.00
C ASP A 242 -9.67 17.24 -10.98
N GLY A 243 -9.31 17.85 -12.11
CA GLY A 243 -9.19 19.29 -12.29
C GLY A 243 -7.90 19.95 -11.79
N TRP A 244 -7.03 19.27 -11.04
CA TRP A 244 -5.81 19.90 -10.50
C TRP A 244 -4.55 19.02 -10.54
N LEU A 245 -4.67 17.71 -10.31
CA LEU A 245 -3.52 16.82 -10.11
C LEU A 245 -2.68 16.66 -11.37
N ALA A 246 -3.30 16.60 -12.55
CA ALA A 246 -2.61 16.45 -13.83
C ALA A 246 -1.74 17.66 -14.19
N GLY A 247 -2.08 18.86 -13.68
CA GLY A 247 -1.32 20.09 -13.87
C GLY A 247 -0.37 20.42 -12.72
N HIS A 248 -0.37 19.63 -11.65
CA HIS A 248 0.39 19.95 -10.45
C HIS A 248 1.90 19.71 -10.65
N PRO A 249 2.80 20.66 -10.28
CA PRO A 249 4.25 20.50 -10.51
C PRO A 249 4.84 19.29 -9.76
N GLU A 250 4.27 18.96 -8.60
CA GLU A 250 4.63 17.79 -7.80
C GLU A 250 3.80 16.53 -8.12
N GLN A 251 3.12 16.45 -9.27
CA GLN A 251 2.23 15.33 -9.64
C GLN A 251 2.89 13.96 -9.37
N GLN A 252 4.12 13.75 -9.85
CA GLN A 252 4.81 12.47 -9.70
C GLN A 252 5.06 12.11 -8.22
N LEU A 253 5.42 13.11 -7.41
CA LEU A 253 5.64 12.92 -5.98
C LEU A 253 4.33 12.58 -5.26
N ILE A 254 3.25 13.30 -5.58
CA ILE A 254 1.91 13.09 -5.03
C ILE A 254 1.44 11.67 -5.36
N THR A 255 1.45 11.28 -6.63
CA THR A 255 1.02 9.94 -7.06
C THR A 255 1.83 8.84 -6.39
N ARG A 256 3.16 8.98 -6.37
CA ARG A 256 4.06 7.99 -5.77
C ARG A 256 3.83 7.84 -4.28
N ARG A 257 3.71 8.93 -3.51
CA ARG A 257 3.51 8.84 -2.06
C ARG A 257 2.09 8.42 -1.70
N TYR A 258 1.08 8.93 -2.42
CA TYR A 258 -0.31 8.55 -2.22
C TYR A 258 -0.51 7.05 -2.45
N LEU A 259 0.13 6.46 -3.45
CA LEU A 259 0.01 5.02 -3.73
C LEU A 259 1.03 4.17 -2.96
N ALA A 260 1.58 4.68 -1.85
CA ALA A 260 2.55 4.02 -0.99
C ALA A 260 3.75 3.46 -1.76
N ARG A 261 4.19 4.18 -2.79
CA ARG A 261 5.30 3.82 -3.71
C ARG A 261 5.08 2.50 -4.46
N ARG A 262 3.83 2.05 -4.62
CA ARG A 262 3.51 0.88 -5.45
C ARG A 262 3.66 1.23 -6.92
N TRP A 263 4.72 0.72 -7.52
CA TRP A 263 5.11 1.04 -8.88
C TRP A 263 4.01 0.78 -9.90
N SER A 264 3.33 -0.38 -9.85
CA SER A 264 2.27 -0.71 -10.81
C SER A 264 1.10 0.29 -10.78
N LEU A 265 0.67 0.69 -9.57
CA LEU A 265 -0.41 1.65 -9.39
C LEU A 265 0.03 3.07 -9.74
N THR A 266 1.28 3.42 -9.40
CA THR A 266 1.86 4.74 -9.71
C THR A 266 1.97 4.94 -11.21
N ARG A 267 2.41 3.91 -11.94
CA ARG A 267 2.50 3.94 -13.40
C ARG A 267 1.11 4.07 -14.04
N GLU A 268 0.16 3.24 -13.61
CA GLU A 268 -1.23 3.31 -14.09
C GLU A 268 -1.86 4.69 -13.87
N ALA A 269 -1.66 5.27 -12.68
CA ALA A 269 -2.15 6.61 -12.38
C ALA A 269 -1.45 7.70 -13.23
N ASN A 270 -0.13 7.60 -13.43
CA ASN A 270 0.62 8.55 -14.25
C ASN A 270 0.22 8.49 -15.73
N GLU A 271 0.06 7.30 -16.30
CA GLU A 271 -0.40 7.12 -17.68
C GLU A 271 -1.76 7.79 -17.89
N ARG A 272 -2.71 7.58 -16.98
CA ARG A 272 -4.04 8.21 -17.05
C ARG A 272 -4.00 9.72 -16.86
N LEU A 273 -3.18 10.23 -15.93
CA LEU A 273 -3.01 11.68 -15.72
C LEU A 273 -2.33 12.37 -16.92
N GLU A 274 -1.40 11.68 -17.58
CA GLU A 274 -0.76 12.18 -18.79
C GLU A 274 -1.73 12.29 -19.95
N LEU A 275 -2.65 11.32 -20.12
CA LEU A 275 -3.74 11.42 -21.09
C LEU A 275 -4.63 12.64 -20.83
N VAL A 276 -5.00 12.88 -19.57
CA VAL A 276 -5.79 14.07 -19.18
C VAL A 276 -5.03 15.37 -19.47
N ARG A 277 -3.72 15.40 -19.17
CA ARG A 277 -2.87 16.58 -19.43
C ARG A 277 -2.73 16.87 -20.93
N LEU A 278 -2.59 15.83 -21.75
CA LEU A 278 -2.51 15.96 -23.21
C LEU A 278 -3.85 16.41 -23.81
N ALA A 279 -4.97 15.82 -23.38
CA ALA A 279 -6.30 16.24 -23.80
C ALA A 279 -6.58 17.72 -23.47
N ALA A 280 -6.17 18.18 -22.29
CA ALA A 280 -6.29 19.58 -21.89
C ALA A 280 -5.36 20.54 -22.67
N ALA A 281 -4.31 20.04 -23.32
CA ALA A 281 -3.39 20.84 -24.13
C ALA A 281 -3.84 20.98 -25.59
N ASP A 282 -4.68 20.05 -26.08
CA ASP A 282 -5.14 19.98 -27.48
C ASP A 282 -6.56 20.57 -27.70
N ASP A 283 -7.18 21.18 -26.68
CA ASP A 283 -8.55 21.75 -26.74
C ASP A 283 -9.62 20.74 -27.21
N VAL A 284 -9.40 19.45 -26.94
CA VAL A 284 -10.35 18.38 -27.24
C VAL A 284 -11.09 18.03 -25.96
N GLU A 285 -12.38 18.37 -25.90
CA GLU A 285 -13.28 17.97 -24.81
C GLU A 285 -13.35 16.45 -24.72
N VAL A 286 -13.11 15.92 -23.51
CA VAL A 286 -13.21 14.49 -23.21
C VAL A 286 -14.68 14.13 -23.05
N GLU A 287 -15.36 13.77 -24.14
CA GLU A 287 -16.66 13.10 -24.03
C GLU A 287 -16.48 11.69 -23.45
N GLU A 288 -17.38 11.34 -22.54
CA GLU A 288 -17.50 10.05 -21.86
C GLU A 288 -17.54 8.89 -22.86
N PHE A 289 -16.48 8.07 -22.92
CA PHE A 289 -16.54 6.81 -23.65
C PHE A 289 -17.03 5.68 -22.74
N ASP A 290 -18.34 5.48 -22.75
CA ASP A 290 -18.99 4.23 -22.38
C ASP A 290 -19.33 3.43 -23.66
N ASN A 291 -18.72 2.24 -23.75
CA ASN A 291 -19.02 1.06 -24.58
C ASN A 291 -19.05 1.09 -26.13
N ALA A 292 -18.19 0.20 -26.65
CA ALA A 292 -18.40 -0.77 -27.73
C ALA A 292 -18.65 -0.28 -29.17
N VAL A 293 -17.57 -0.21 -29.96
CA VAL A 293 -17.56 -0.75 -31.33
C VAL A 293 -16.12 -1.11 -31.75
N GLU A 294 -16.01 -2.21 -32.49
CA GLU A 294 -14.80 -2.72 -33.13
C GLU A 294 -14.14 -1.62 -33.98
N ALA A 295 -12.87 -1.30 -33.69
CA ALA A 295 -12.07 -0.41 -34.51
C ALA A 295 -11.03 -1.23 -35.27
N GLU A 296 -11.19 -1.24 -36.60
CA GLU A 296 -10.16 -1.61 -37.55
C GLU A 296 -8.88 -0.80 -37.28
N GLN A 297 -7.76 -1.51 -37.27
CA GLN A 297 -6.44 -0.99 -36.92
C GLN A 297 -5.92 0.00 -37.97
N PRO A 298 -5.41 1.18 -37.60
CA PRO A 298 -4.43 1.86 -38.40
C PRO A 298 -3.04 1.27 -38.10
N GLU A 299 -2.37 0.83 -39.17
CA GLU A 299 -1.02 0.27 -39.16
C GLU A 299 -0.01 1.29 -38.62
N GLY A 300 0.73 0.93 -37.57
CA GLY A 300 1.86 1.72 -37.06
C GLY A 300 2.08 1.74 -35.55
N GLU A 301 1.67 0.70 -34.79
CA GLU A 301 2.02 0.59 -33.38
C GLU A 301 3.44 0.03 -33.20
N GLN A 302 4.33 0.79 -32.56
CA GLN A 302 5.48 0.19 -31.88
C GLN A 302 4.92 -0.68 -30.74
N GLU A 303 5.06 -2.00 -30.86
CA GLU A 303 4.62 -2.99 -29.88
C GLU A 303 5.04 -2.58 -28.47
N ARG A 304 4.07 -2.30 -27.60
CA ARG A 304 4.33 -2.06 -26.17
C ARG A 304 5.03 -3.32 -25.61
N PRO A 305 6.20 -3.22 -24.99
CA PRO A 305 6.92 -4.40 -24.52
C PRO A 305 6.10 -5.14 -23.46
N THR A 306 5.90 -6.44 -23.68
CA THR A 306 5.18 -7.34 -22.76
C THR A 306 5.70 -7.16 -21.32
N PRO A 307 4.83 -6.93 -20.31
CA PRO A 307 5.29 -6.71 -18.94
C PRO A 307 6.14 -7.88 -18.42
N LEU A 308 7.21 -7.60 -17.67
CA LEU A 308 8.14 -8.63 -17.18
C LEU A 308 7.45 -9.76 -16.38
N ALA A 309 6.41 -9.43 -15.61
CA ALA A 309 5.62 -10.43 -14.88
C ALA A 309 4.87 -11.39 -15.82
N VAL A 310 4.46 -10.92 -17.00
CA VAL A 310 3.84 -11.75 -18.04
C VAL A 310 4.91 -12.63 -18.68
N GLN A 311 6.05 -12.05 -19.08
CA GLN A 311 7.18 -12.80 -19.66
C GLN A 311 7.67 -13.91 -18.71
N ARG A 312 7.79 -13.61 -17.41
CA ARG A 312 8.13 -14.59 -16.37
C ARG A 312 7.13 -15.73 -16.29
N ARG A 313 5.84 -15.40 -16.26
CA ARG A 313 4.78 -16.42 -16.21
C ARG A 313 4.78 -17.29 -17.47
N GLU A 314 5.00 -16.70 -18.63
CA GLU A 314 5.13 -17.44 -19.89
C GLU A 314 6.36 -18.36 -19.90
N ALA A 315 7.51 -17.88 -19.40
CA ALA A 315 8.72 -18.70 -19.26
C ALA A 315 8.51 -19.89 -18.32
N ILE A 316 7.83 -19.67 -17.18
CA ILE A 316 7.45 -20.74 -16.24
C ILE A 316 6.53 -21.75 -16.93
N LEU A 317 5.47 -21.30 -17.61
CA LEU A 317 4.55 -22.19 -18.33
C LEU A 317 5.28 -22.98 -19.42
N ALA A 318 6.18 -22.35 -20.18
CA ALA A 318 6.99 -23.02 -21.18
C ALA A 318 7.89 -24.11 -20.54
N GLY A 319 8.50 -23.81 -19.39
CA GLY A 319 9.28 -24.78 -18.61
C GLY A 319 8.45 -25.98 -18.15
N LEU A 320 7.27 -25.72 -17.57
CA LEU A 320 6.35 -26.77 -17.13
C LEU A 320 5.85 -27.63 -18.30
N ARG A 321 5.59 -27.02 -19.46
CA ARG A 321 5.20 -27.72 -20.69
C ARG A 321 6.33 -28.62 -21.21
N ALA A 322 7.56 -28.11 -21.24
CA ALA A 322 8.73 -28.87 -21.67
C ALA A 322 9.02 -30.05 -20.73
N ALA A 323 8.78 -29.89 -19.43
CA ALA A 323 8.90 -30.95 -18.44
C ALA A 323 7.78 -32.00 -18.48
N GLY A 324 6.74 -31.80 -19.31
CA GLY A 324 5.57 -32.67 -19.37
C GLY A 324 4.85 -32.78 -18.04
N ALA A 325 4.81 -31.72 -17.24
CA ALA A 325 4.19 -31.73 -15.92
C ALA A 325 2.66 -31.69 -16.01
N ALA A 326 1.99 -32.54 -15.23
CA ALA A 326 0.53 -32.56 -15.10
C ALA A 326 0.10 -32.14 -13.68
N ARG A 327 0.85 -32.57 -12.67
CA ARG A 327 0.63 -32.25 -11.25
C ARG A 327 1.65 -31.19 -10.81
N VAL A 328 1.19 -29.97 -10.54
CA VAL A 328 2.05 -28.80 -10.31
C VAL A 328 1.81 -28.18 -8.93
N LEU A 329 2.90 -27.92 -8.20
CA LEU A 329 2.92 -27.10 -7.00
C LEU A 329 3.31 -25.66 -7.34
N ASP A 330 2.52 -24.68 -6.92
CA ASP A 330 2.88 -23.27 -6.89
C ASP A 330 3.21 -22.89 -5.43
N LEU A 331 4.50 -22.90 -5.10
CA LEU A 331 5.02 -22.74 -3.74
C LEU A 331 5.32 -21.26 -3.51
N GLY A 332 4.53 -20.59 -2.66
CA GLY A 332 4.50 -19.13 -2.58
C GLY A 332 3.54 -18.53 -3.61
N CYS A 333 2.34 -19.11 -3.77
CA CYS A 333 1.42 -18.77 -4.86
C CYS A 333 0.85 -17.34 -4.78
N GLY A 334 1.03 -16.66 -3.64
CA GLY A 334 0.55 -15.31 -3.40
C GLY A 334 -0.95 -15.18 -3.67
N GLN A 335 -1.31 -14.24 -4.52
CA GLN A 335 -2.70 -13.98 -4.92
C GLN A 335 -3.17 -14.85 -6.11
N GLY A 336 -2.50 -15.97 -6.39
CA GLY A 336 -2.93 -16.96 -7.37
C GLY A 336 -2.76 -16.55 -8.85
N GLN A 337 -1.81 -15.67 -9.17
CA GLN A 337 -1.57 -15.23 -10.56
C GLN A 337 -1.10 -16.37 -11.47
N LEU A 338 -0.15 -17.19 -11.00
CA LEU A 338 0.32 -18.36 -11.75
C LEU A 338 -0.73 -19.47 -11.75
N VAL A 339 -1.35 -19.76 -10.59
CA VAL A 339 -2.50 -20.68 -10.48
C VAL A 339 -3.57 -20.37 -11.53
N ALA A 340 -3.98 -19.10 -11.68
CA ALA A 340 -4.99 -18.70 -12.66
C ALA A 340 -4.58 -19.04 -14.10
N ALA A 341 -3.29 -18.93 -14.44
CA ALA A 341 -2.79 -19.30 -15.76
C ALA A 341 -2.70 -20.81 -15.95
N LEU A 342 -2.29 -21.56 -14.93
CA LEU A 342 -2.27 -23.04 -14.96
C LEU A 342 -3.67 -23.61 -15.20
N LEU A 343 -4.72 -23.05 -14.57
CA LEU A 343 -6.10 -23.54 -14.74
C LEU A 343 -6.69 -23.32 -16.14
N LYS A 344 -6.08 -22.44 -16.95
CA LYS A 344 -6.48 -22.25 -18.36
C LYS A 344 -6.01 -23.39 -19.26
N GLU A 345 -5.01 -24.16 -18.86
CA GLU A 345 -4.47 -25.25 -19.66
C GLU A 345 -4.97 -26.62 -19.16
N PRO A 346 -5.69 -27.42 -19.96
CA PRO A 346 -6.20 -28.72 -19.56
C PRO A 346 -5.15 -29.74 -19.14
N ARG A 347 -3.89 -29.58 -19.58
CA ARG A 347 -2.78 -30.49 -19.25
C ARG A 347 -2.44 -30.55 -17.77
N PHE A 348 -2.69 -29.47 -17.01
CA PHE A 348 -2.35 -29.41 -15.59
C PHE A 348 -3.46 -30.05 -14.76
N THR A 349 -3.51 -31.37 -14.71
CA THR A 349 -4.60 -32.13 -14.10
C THR A 349 -4.72 -31.94 -12.58
N GLU A 350 -3.66 -31.47 -11.91
CA GLU A 350 -3.72 -31.11 -10.50
C GLU A 350 -2.82 -29.89 -10.23
N VAL A 351 -3.37 -28.86 -9.58
CA VAL A 351 -2.67 -27.62 -9.25
C VAL A 351 -2.86 -27.34 -7.76
N VAL A 352 -1.76 -27.24 -7.02
CA VAL A 352 -1.78 -26.88 -5.60
C VAL A 352 -1.05 -25.57 -5.39
N GLY A 353 -1.78 -24.53 -4.96
CA GLY A 353 -1.19 -23.27 -4.52
C GLY A 353 -0.93 -23.30 -3.02
N VAL A 354 0.31 -23.07 -2.61
CA VAL A 354 0.71 -23.02 -1.20
C VAL A 354 1.20 -21.62 -0.86
N ASP A 355 0.68 -21.02 0.21
CA ASP A 355 1.21 -19.75 0.73
C ASP A 355 1.16 -19.71 2.26
N VAL A 356 2.11 -18.99 2.88
CA VAL A 356 2.12 -18.80 4.34
C VAL A 356 1.05 -17.81 4.80
N SER A 357 0.65 -16.91 3.89
CA SER A 357 -0.33 -15.85 4.11
C SER A 357 -1.74 -16.34 3.80
N VAL A 358 -2.52 -16.61 4.86
CA VAL A 358 -3.96 -16.88 4.75
C VAL A 358 -4.67 -15.79 3.94
N ARG A 359 -4.29 -14.53 4.16
CA ARG A 359 -4.85 -13.39 3.42
C ARG A 359 -4.56 -13.46 1.92
N ALA A 360 -3.37 -13.91 1.52
CA ALA A 360 -3.05 -14.06 0.10
C ALA A 360 -3.91 -15.17 -0.53
N LEU A 361 -4.11 -16.28 0.18
CA LEU A 361 -5.00 -17.38 -0.21
C LEU A 361 -6.47 -16.95 -0.30
N GLU A 362 -6.97 -16.13 0.63
CA GLU A 362 -8.33 -15.56 0.55
C GLU A 362 -8.51 -14.62 -0.65
N ILE A 363 -7.46 -13.88 -1.03
CA ILE A 363 -7.47 -13.05 -2.24
C ILE A 363 -7.42 -13.94 -3.49
N ALA A 364 -6.57 -14.97 -3.49
CA ALA A 364 -6.49 -15.94 -4.57
C ALA A 364 -7.85 -16.64 -4.78
N ALA A 365 -8.49 -17.10 -3.71
CA ALA A 365 -9.81 -17.73 -3.73
C ALA A 365 -10.87 -16.83 -4.39
N ARG A 366 -10.92 -15.55 -4.00
CA ARG A 366 -11.83 -14.56 -4.58
C ARG A 366 -11.54 -14.25 -6.05
N ARG A 367 -10.25 -14.07 -6.39
CA ARG A 367 -9.82 -13.79 -7.78
C ARG A 367 -10.09 -14.96 -8.72
N LEU A 368 -9.91 -16.18 -8.23
CA LEU A 368 -10.19 -17.40 -8.97
C LEU A 368 -11.70 -17.72 -9.00
N HIS A 369 -12.52 -16.96 -8.28
CA HIS A 369 -13.95 -17.18 -8.14
C HIS A 369 -14.29 -18.61 -7.70
N LEU A 370 -13.61 -19.14 -6.69
CA LEU A 370 -13.79 -20.54 -6.24
C LEU A 370 -15.26 -20.92 -6.00
N ASP A 371 -16.04 -20.01 -5.40
CA ASP A 371 -17.47 -20.23 -5.10
C ASP A 371 -18.35 -20.39 -6.36
N ARG A 372 -17.85 -19.93 -7.52
CA ARG A 372 -18.55 -19.98 -8.82
C ARG A 372 -17.77 -20.79 -9.86
N MET A 373 -16.68 -21.43 -9.46
CA MET A 373 -15.81 -22.17 -10.37
C MET A 373 -16.50 -23.46 -10.79
N GLY A 374 -16.50 -23.75 -12.10
CA GLY A 374 -17.08 -24.98 -12.62
C GLY A 374 -16.40 -26.23 -12.06
N GLU A 375 -17.17 -27.31 -11.85
CA GLU A 375 -16.71 -28.55 -11.19
C GLU A 375 -15.41 -29.11 -11.77
N ARG A 376 -15.22 -29.02 -13.09
CA ARG A 376 -14.00 -29.50 -13.76
C ARG A 376 -12.74 -28.73 -13.38
N GLN A 377 -12.84 -27.42 -13.13
CA GLN A 377 -11.71 -26.60 -12.70
C GLN A 377 -11.51 -26.70 -11.19
N SER A 378 -12.60 -26.72 -10.41
CA SER A 378 -12.51 -26.82 -8.94
C SER A 378 -11.91 -28.15 -8.50
N ALA A 379 -12.24 -29.26 -9.18
CA ALA A 379 -11.69 -30.59 -8.88
C ALA A 379 -10.17 -30.69 -9.08
N ARG A 380 -9.58 -29.79 -9.86
CA ARG A 380 -8.13 -29.77 -10.17
C ARG A 380 -7.35 -28.81 -9.29
N LEU A 381 -8.00 -27.99 -8.47
CA LEU A 381 -7.36 -26.94 -7.68
C LEU A 381 -7.45 -27.20 -6.18
N THR A 382 -6.32 -27.09 -5.49
CA THR A 382 -6.28 -27.00 -4.02
C THR A 382 -5.47 -25.79 -3.59
N LEU A 383 -5.98 -25.00 -2.64
CA LEU A 383 -5.22 -23.94 -1.97
C LEU A 383 -4.89 -24.38 -0.54
N LEU A 384 -3.61 -24.33 -0.16
CA LEU A 384 -3.13 -24.77 1.14
C LEU A 384 -2.37 -23.65 1.85
N GLN A 385 -2.68 -23.43 3.13
CA GLN A 385 -1.80 -22.66 3.98
C GLN A 385 -0.60 -23.53 4.39
N GLY A 386 0.61 -23.04 4.12
CA GLY A 386 1.84 -23.77 4.43
C GLY A 386 3.06 -22.85 4.43
N SER A 387 4.10 -23.24 5.17
CA SER A 387 5.39 -22.56 5.15
C SER A 387 6.43 -23.48 4.54
N LEU A 388 7.20 -22.93 3.60
CA LEU A 388 8.27 -23.66 2.90
C LEU A 388 9.50 -23.92 3.79
N ALA A 389 9.50 -23.46 5.04
CA ALA A 389 10.54 -23.76 6.01
C ALA A 389 10.30 -25.09 6.76
N TYR A 390 9.19 -25.79 6.48
CA TYR A 390 8.86 -27.08 7.11
C TYR A 390 8.54 -28.12 6.03
N THR A 391 8.82 -29.39 6.34
CA THR A 391 8.46 -30.51 5.48
C THR A 391 6.96 -30.78 5.56
N ASP A 392 6.32 -30.92 4.40
CA ASP A 392 4.90 -31.27 4.31
C ASP A 392 4.73 -32.50 3.41
N LYS A 393 4.25 -33.60 4.00
CA LYS A 393 4.06 -34.87 3.29
C LYS A 393 3.05 -34.76 2.15
N ARG A 394 2.14 -33.78 2.21
CA ARG A 394 1.14 -33.53 1.16
C ARG A 394 1.76 -33.02 -0.14
N LEU A 395 3.00 -32.52 -0.11
CA LEU A 395 3.70 -31.98 -1.28
C LEU A 395 4.54 -33.03 -2.04
N LYS A 396 4.48 -34.30 -1.64
CA LYS A 396 5.20 -35.40 -2.31
C LYS A 396 4.47 -35.88 -3.57
N GLY A 397 5.23 -36.34 -4.56
CA GLY A 397 4.71 -37.02 -5.74
C GLY A 397 4.15 -36.11 -6.84
N TYR A 398 4.44 -34.80 -6.78
CA TYR A 398 4.12 -33.86 -7.85
C TYR A 398 5.19 -33.87 -8.94
N ASP A 399 4.79 -33.63 -10.18
CA ASP A 399 5.70 -33.64 -11.33
C ASP A 399 6.63 -32.42 -11.30
N ALA A 400 6.08 -31.27 -10.89
CA ALA A 400 6.82 -30.02 -10.83
C ALA A 400 6.46 -29.16 -9.62
N ALA A 401 7.42 -28.38 -9.15
CA ALA A 401 7.19 -27.27 -8.23
C ALA A 401 7.73 -25.96 -8.81
N VAL A 402 7.04 -24.85 -8.56
CA VAL A 402 7.44 -23.51 -8.94
C VAL A 402 7.64 -22.67 -7.69
N LEU A 403 8.78 -21.96 -7.63
CA LEU A 403 9.13 -20.94 -6.65
C LEU A 403 9.32 -19.63 -7.43
N SER A 404 8.23 -18.92 -7.72
CA SER A 404 8.29 -17.70 -8.52
C SER A 404 8.35 -16.47 -7.63
N GLU A 405 9.53 -15.84 -7.56
CA GLU A 405 9.76 -14.67 -6.70
C GLU A 405 9.46 -14.96 -5.22
N VAL A 406 10.15 -15.97 -4.68
CA VAL A 406 9.92 -16.49 -3.32
C VAL A 406 11.18 -16.47 -2.47
N VAL A 407 12.30 -16.87 -3.07
CA VAL A 407 13.57 -17.06 -2.35
C VAL A 407 14.08 -15.75 -1.76
N GLU A 408 13.92 -14.64 -2.47
CA GLU A 408 14.30 -13.29 -2.09
C GLU A 408 13.51 -12.72 -0.90
N HIS A 409 12.35 -13.29 -0.60
CA HIS A 409 11.52 -12.89 0.55
C HIS A 409 11.84 -13.69 1.82
N LEU A 410 12.72 -14.69 1.74
CA LEU A 410 13.15 -15.47 2.89
C LEU A 410 14.34 -14.82 3.59
N ASP A 411 14.36 -14.94 4.91
CA ASP A 411 15.57 -14.62 5.66
C ASP A 411 16.66 -15.66 5.30
N PRO A 412 17.90 -15.25 4.97
CA PRO A 412 18.95 -16.17 4.53
C PRO A 412 19.16 -17.42 5.42
N PRO A 413 19.05 -17.34 6.77
CA PRO A 413 19.15 -18.53 7.63
C PRO A 413 18.06 -19.59 7.41
N ARG A 414 16.94 -19.25 6.74
CA ARG A 414 15.85 -20.18 6.44
C ARG A 414 15.97 -20.83 5.07
N LEU A 415 16.89 -20.36 4.23
CA LEU A 415 17.08 -20.90 2.89
C LEU A 415 17.46 -22.40 2.91
N PRO A 416 18.35 -22.90 3.79
CA PRO A 416 18.63 -24.34 3.88
C PRO A 416 17.39 -25.18 4.24
N ALA A 417 16.47 -24.63 5.02
CA ALA A 417 15.22 -25.31 5.37
C ALA A 417 14.28 -25.41 4.15
N LEU A 418 14.17 -24.34 3.34
CA LEU A 418 13.45 -24.40 2.07
C LEU A 418 14.09 -25.40 1.11
N GLU A 419 15.41 -25.39 0.98
CA GLU A 419 16.15 -26.33 0.13
C GLU A 419 15.80 -27.78 0.51
N HIS A 420 15.86 -28.09 1.81
CA HIS A 420 15.49 -29.42 2.30
C HIS A 420 14.02 -29.76 2.07
N ALA A 421 13.10 -28.83 2.36
CA ALA A 421 11.67 -29.06 2.23
C ALA A 421 11.26 -29.32 0.76
N VAL A 422 11.81 -28.56 -0.19
CA VAL A 422 11.45 -28.63 -1.60
C VAL A 422 12.25 -29.70 -2.33
N PHE A 423 13.58 -29.65 -2.30
CA PHE A 423 14.44 -30.53 -3.10
C PHE A 423 14.72 -31.88 -2.42
N GLY A 424 14.70 -31.93 -1.09
CA GLY A 424 14.92 -33.16 -0.34
C GLY A 424 13.63 -33.93 -0.06
N ALA A 425 12.66 -33.28 0.59
CA ALA A 425 11.47 -33.94 1.12
C ALA A 425 10.33 -34.03 0.10
N ALA A 426 9.92 -32.92 -0.55
CA ALA A 426 8.89 -32.95 -1.59
C ALA A 426 9.39 -33.62 -2.88
N ARG A 427 10.64 -33.31 -3.25
CA ARG A 427 11.41 -33.93 -4.35
C ARG A 427 10.62 -34.12 -5.65
N PRO A 428 10.03 -33.06 -6.22
CA PRO A 428 9.38 -33.15 -7.53
C PRO A 428 10.42 -33.41 -8.63
N ARG A 429 9.99 -33.98 -9.76
CA ARG A 429 10.88 -34.26 -10.90
C ARG A 429 11.49 -32.97 -11.47
N THR A 430 10.72 -31.89 -11.49
CA THR A 430 11.16 -30.57 -11.96
C THR A 430 10.94 -29.51 -10.89
N VAL A 431 11.92 -28.62 -10.69
CA VAL A 431 11.71 -27.39 -9.89
C VAL A 431 12.08 -26.18 -10.75
N ILE A 432 11.19 -25.18 -10.81
CA ILE A 432 11.45 -23.91 -11.48
C ILE A 432 11.57 -22.84 -10.41
N VAL A 433 12.73 -22.17 -10.35
CA VAL A 433 12.96 -21.05 -9.42
C VAL A 433 13.15 -19.78 -10.24
N THR A 434 12.42 -18.71 -9.90
CA THR A 434 12.70 -17.37 -10.42
C THR A 434 13.05 -16.42 -9.28
N THR A 435 14.01 -15.53 -9.54
CA THR A 435 14.42 -14.48 -8.62
C THR A 435 14.83 -13.24 -9.42
N PRO A 436 14.73 -12.03 -8.85
CA PRO A 436 15.27 -10.83 -9.46
C PRO A 436 16.81 -10.90 -9.62
N ASN A 437 17.33 -10.15 -10.61
CA ASN A 437 18.76 -9.94 -10.82
C ASN A 437 19.22 -8.57 -10.33
N VAL A 438 19.96 -8.49 -9.24
CA VAL A 438 20.41 -7.19 -8.70
C VAL A 438 21.30 -6.41 -9.69
N GLU A 439 22.04 -7.10 -10.56
CA GLU A 439 22.94 -6.47 -11.54
C GLU A 439 22.15 -5.60 -12.54
N PHE A 440 20.92 -6.00 -12.88
CA PHE A 440 20.09 -5.25 -13.81
C PHE A 440 19.49 -3.98 -13.19
N ASN A 441 19.58 -3.77 -11.87
CA ASN A 441 18.96 -2.62 -11.21
C ASN A 441 19.49 -1.28 -11.76
N VAL A 442 20.73 -1.26 -12.28
CA VAL A 442 21.34 -0.08 -12.91
C VAL A 442 20.68 0.32 -14.23
N ARG A 443 19.97 -0.61 -14.90
CA ARG A 443 19.22 -0.34 -16.14
C ARG A 443 17.82 0.21 -15.87
N TRP A 444 17.44 0.34 -14.61
CA TRP A 444 16.21 1.00 -14.21
C TRP A 444 16.52 2.44 -13.82
N GLU A 445 16.11 3.37 -14.68
CA GLU A 445 16.40 4.81 -14.59
C GLU A 445 16.01 5.45 -13.25
N THR A 446 15.15 4.80 -12.47
CA THR A 446 14.63 5.29 -11.18
C THR A 446 15.23 4.61 -9.93
N LEU A 447 16.23 3.73 -10.08
CA LEU A 447 16.87 3.02 -8.96
C LEU A 447 18.31 3.51 -8.75
N PRO A 448 18.65 4.11 -7.58
CA PRO A 448 20.04 4.41 -7.26
C PRO A 448 20.83 3.10 -7.23
N ALA A 449 21.98 3.06 -7.90
CA ALA A 449 22.85 1.88 -7.94
C ALA A 449 23.04 1.28 -6.54
N GLY A 450 22.85 -0.04 -6.41
CA GLY A 450 23.00 -0.78 -5.14
C GLY A 450 21.75 -0.94 -4.27
N HIS A 451 20.57 -0.47 -4.69
CA HIS A 451 19.32 -0.66 -3.94
C HIS A 451 18.46 -1.81 -4.50
N ARG A 452 17.78 -2.54 -3.61
CA ARG A 452 16.84 -3.61 -3.96
C ARG A 452 15.62 -3.05 -4.69
N ARG A 453 15.14 -3.82 -5.67
CA ARG A 453 13.99 -3.56 -6.54
C ARG A 453 12.68 -3.42 -5.78
N HIS A 454 12.51 -4.21 -4.71
CA HIS A 454 11.36 -4.12 -3.82
C HIS A 454 11.78 -4.08 -2.35
N ALA A 455 11.04 -3.31 -1.56
CA ALA A 455 11.36 -3.04 -0.15
C ALA A 455 11.13 -4.26 0.78
N ASP A 456 10.40 -5.26 0.30
CA ASP A 456 10.11 -6.53 0.97
C ASP A 456 11.10 -7.65 0.61
N HIS A 457 12.06 -7.40 -0.28
CA HIS A 457 13.18 -8.31 -0.51
C HIS A 457 14.11 -8.28 0.71
N ARG A 458 14.51 -9.47 1.18
CA ARG A 458 15.55 -9.65 2.20
C ARG A 458 16.94 -9.56 1.59
N PHE A 459 17.09 -10.02 0.36
CA PHE A 459 18.31 -9.94 -0.45
C PHE A 459 17.93 -9.95 -1.94
N GLU A 460 18.86 -9.62 -2.81
CA GLU A 460 18.76 -9.87 -4.25
C GLU A 460 20.10 -10.38 -4.74
N TRP A 461 20.09 -11.52 -5.43
CA TRP A 461 21.32 -12.13 -5.92
C TRP A 461 21.76 -11.53 -7.25
N THR A 462 23.08 -11.46 -7.42
CA THR A 462 23.74 -11.42 -8.72
C THR A 462 23.55 -12.74 -9.46
N ARG A 463 23.87 -12.78 -10.75
CA ARG A 463 23.91 -14.02 -11.56
C ARG A 463 24.91 -15.02 -11.01
N ALA A 464 26.05 -14.55 -10.48
CA ALA A 464 27.04 -15.42 -9.89
C ALA A 464 26.51 -16.10 -8.63
N GLU A 465 25.95 -15.34 -7.68
CA GLU A 465 25.40 -15.86 -6.43
C GLU A 465 24.23 -16.82 -6.66
N PHE A 466 23.32 -16.48 -7.59
CA PHE A 466 22.20 -17.35 -7.93
C PHE A 466 22.66 -18.67 -8.56
N ARG A 467 23.66 -18.61 -9.47
CA ARG A 467 24.23 -19.81 -10.08
C ARG A 467 24.94 -20.70 -9.07
N GLU A 468 25.74 -20.11 -8.20
CA GLU A 468 26.45 -20.84 -7.14
C GLU A 468 25.47 -21.54 -6.20
N TRP A 469 24.47 -20.81 -5.72
CA TRP A 469 23.41 -21.37 -4.88
C TRP A 469 22.69 -22.52 -5.58
N ALA A 470 22.22 -22.30 -6.82
CA ALA A 470 21.47 -23.29 -7.56
C ALA A 470 22.31 -24.55 -7.87
N GLN A 471 23.58 -24.40 -8.22
CA GLN A 471 24.48 -25.53 -8.44
C GLN A 471 24.76 -26.31 -7.15
N ALA A 472 24.94 -25.62 -6.02
CA ALA A 472 25.14 -26.25 -4.72
C ALA A 472 23.89 -27.05 -4.28
N VAL A 473 22.69 -26.50 -4.46
CA VAL A 473 21.42 -27.20 -4.21
C VAL A 473 21.28 -28.40 -5.14
N ALA A 474 21.56 -28.22 -6.43
CA ALA A 474 21.48 -29.29 -7.42
C ALA A 474 22.39 -30.46 -7.07
N GLY A 475 23.66 -30.19 -6.75
CA GLY A 475 24.62 -31.21 -6.33
C GLY A 475 24.21 -31.91 -5.02
N ARG A 476 23.70 -31.17 -4.03
CA ARG A 476 23.31 -31.74 -2.73
C ARG A 476 22.11 -32.68 -2.82
N TYR A 477 21.14 -32.37 -3.67
CA TYR A 477 19.88 -33.12 -3.75
C TYR A 477 19.74 -34.00 -5.00
N GLY A 478 20.78 -34.08 -5.84
CA GLY A 478 20.80 -34.94 -7.03
C GLY A 478 19.94 -34.41 -8.18
N TYR A 479 19.93 -33.10 -8.37
CA TYR A 479 19.34 -32.44 -9.54
C TYR A 479 20.44 -32.00 -10.51
N THR A 480 20.10 -31.84 -11.78
CA THR A 480 20.81 -30.98 -12.73
C THR A 480 20.12 -29.62 -12.79
N VAL A 481 20.84 -28.57 -13.18
CA VAL A 481 20.28 -27.21 -13.29
C VAL A 481 20.63 -26.56 -14.63
N ASP A 482 19.62 -26.01 -15.30
CA ASP A 482 19.71 -25.20 -16.52
C ASP A 482 19.27 -23.76 -16.21
N PHE A 483 19.98 -22.76 -16.72
CA PHE A 483 19.69 -21.34 -16.46
C PHE A 483 19.12 -20.68 -17.70
N ARG A 484 18.03 -19.93 -17.55
CA ARG A 484 17.40 -19.21 -18.68
C ARG A 484 17.15 -17.75 -18.35
N PRO A 485 17.27 -16.85 -19.35
CA PRO A 485 16.91 -15.47 -19.17
C PRO A 485 15.39 -15.28 -19.19
N VAL A 486 14.91 -14.28 -18.45
CA VAL A 486 13.53 -13.82 -18.49
C VAL A 486 13.55 -12.29 -18.55
N GLY A 487 13.01 -11.73 -19.63
CA GLY A 487 13.15 -10.31 -19.95
C GLY A 487 14.24 -10.03 -21.00
N PRO A 488 14.46 -8.75 -21.34
CA PRO A 488 15.57 -8.33 -22.20
C PRO A 488 16.91 -8.80 -21.61
N ASP A 489 17.66 -9.59 -22.37
CA ASP A 489 18.97 -10.08 -21.94
C ASP A 489 20.03 -9.02 -22.28
N ASP A 490 20.38 -8.22 -21.27
CA ASP A 490 21.38 -7.16 -21.43
C ASP A 490 22.79 -7.77 -21.49
N PRO A 491 23.64 -7.38 -22.46
CA PRO A 491 24.95 -7.97 -22.64
C PRO A 491 25.89 -7.75 -21.44
N GLU A 492 25.69 -6.69 -20.65
CA GLU A 492 26.55 -6.36 -19.50
C GLU A 492 25.98 -6.96 -18.21
N VAL A 493 24.69 -6.72 -17.95
CA VAL A 493 24.05 -7.02 -16.66
C VAL A 493 23.09 -8.22 -16.68
N GLY A 494 22.87 -8.83 -17.85
CA GLY A 494 22.03 -10.00 -18.05
C GLY A 494 20.53 -9.68 -18.04
N PRO A 495 19.66 -10.65 -17.77
CA PRO A 495 18.21 -10.45 -17.78
C PRO A 495 17.73 -9.81 -16.47
N PRO A 496 16.59 -9.10 -16.46
CA PRO A 496 16.02 -8.57 -15.22
C PRO A 496 15.56 -9.70 -14.30
N THR A 497 15.05 -10.82 -14.80
CA THR A 497 14.69 -11.98 -13.96
C THR A 497 15.59 -13.15 -14.31
N GLN A 498 16.08 -13.82 -13.26
CA GLN A 498 16.87 -15.03 -13.35
C GLN A 498 15.94 -16.23 -13.18
N LEU A 499 16.13 -17.25 -13.99
CA LEU A 499 15.36 -18.49 -13.90
C LEU A 499 16.30 -19.70 -13.90
N ALA A 500 16.08 -20.61 -12.95
CA ALA A 500 16.76 -21.90 -12.87
C ALA A 500 15.75 -23.04 -13.01
N HIS A 501 16.01 -23.95 -13.93
CA HIS A 501 15.28 -25.19 -14.15
C HIS A 501 16.07 -26.36 -13.57
N PHE A 502 15.58 -26.93 -12.48
CA PHE A 502 16.14 -28.11 -11.86
C PHE A 502 15.43 -29.36 -12.39
N THR A 503 16.19 -30.38 -12.76
CA THR A 503 15.65 -31.69 -13.14
C THR A 503 16.28 -32.77 -12.28
N ALA A 504 15.45 -33.56 -11.59
CA ALA A 504 15.94 -34.66 -10.76
C ALA A 504 16.68 -35.67 -11.65
N GLY A 505 17.88 -36.09 -11.24
CA GLY A 505 18.59 -37.18 -11.91
C GLY A 505 17.76 -38.47 -11.81
N THR A 506 17.79 -39.29 -12.87
CA THR A 506 17.22 -40.64 -12.85
C THR A 506 18.08 -41.54 -11.96
N GLY A 507 17.94 -41.40 -10.64
CA GLY A 507 18.52 -42.30 -9.66
C GLY A 507 17.62 -43.52 -9.50
N SER A 508 18.15 -44.70 -9.83
CA SER A 508 17.59 -46.01 -9.51
C SER A 508 16.99 -46.04 -8.10
N ASP A 509 15.83 -46.67 -7.95
CA ASP A 509 15.28 -47.09 -6.65
C ASP A 509 16.37 -47.83 -5.86
N GLY A 510 17.05 -47.11 -4.98
CA GLY A 510 18.04 -47.66 -4.07
C GLY A 510 17.30 -48.44 -3.01
N GLN A 511 17.27 -49.77 -3.17
CA GLN A 511 17.07 -50.67 -2.04
C GLN A 511 17.99 -50.25 -0.90
N PRO A 512 17.50 -50.22 0.36
CA PRO A 512 18.36 -49.95 1.49
C PRO A 512 19.40 -51.06 1.60
N SER A 513 20.68 -50.70 1.47
CA SER A 513 21.79 -51.60 1.77
C SER A 513 21.79 -51.86 3.27
N ASP A 514 21.51 -53.10 3.63
CA ASP A 514 21.54 -53.62 4.99
C ASP A 514 23.01 -53.71 5.45
N THR A 515 23.50 -52.68 6.13
CA THR A 515 24.85 -52.70 6.71
C THR A 515 24.82 -53.50 8.00
N THR A 516 25.12 -54.78 7.84
CA THR A 516 25.35 -55.76 8.92
C THR A 516 26.38 -55.19 9.91
N THR A 517 25.97 -54.97 11.16
CA THR A 517 26.87 -54.59 12.24
C THR A 517 27.60 -55.85 12.73
N THR A 518 28.89 -55.95 12.42
CA THR A 518 29.78 -56.95 13.00
C THR A 518 30.03 -56.63 14.48
N LYS A 519 29.72 -57.62 15.32
CA LYS A 519 30.25 -57.75 16.69
C LYS A 519 31.77 -57.74 16.65
N GLU A 520 32.39 -57.00 17.56
CA GLU A 520 33.70 -57.36 18.11
C GLU A 520 33.66 -57.23 19.63
N ASP A 521 34.04 -58.35 20.26
CA ASP A 521 34.12 -58.58 21.68
C ASP A 521 35.39 -57.94 22.30
N ALA A 522 35.25 -57.57 23.58
CA ALA A 522 36.21 -57.68 24.68
C ALA A 522 37.62 -57.05 24.58
N ALA A 523 37.84 -56.02 25.40
CA ALA A 523 38.75 -56.08 26.56
C ALA A 523 38.36 -55.03 27.61
#